data_AF-A0A3C1Z1S6-F1
#
_entry.id   AF-A0A3C1Z1S6-F1
#
_cell.length_a   1.000
_cell.length_b   1.000
_cell.length_c   1.000
_cell.angle_alpha   90.00
_cell.angle_beta   90.00
_cell.angle_gamma   90.00
#
_symmetry.space_group_name_H-M   'P 1'
#
loop_
_entity.id
_entity.type
_entity.pdbx_description
1 polymer ?
#
loop_
_entity_poly.entity_id
_entity_poly.type
_entity_poly.pdbx_seq_one_letter_code
_entity_poly.pdbx_strand_id
1 'polypeptide(L)'
;ALMRVLEQDVGAGIACMHPVEGLPDLVFTANAGVVVGRRALVSRFRYPERQREEVYFEQWFRGQGYEVLTLEKTHYFEGAGDLLGFPDTWFGGYRQRTDIRSFPTLSELFQREIIPLELIDGRFYHLDTCF
;
A
#
# COMPACT_ATOMS: atom_id res chain seq x y z
N ALA A 1 9.44 0.86 20.31
CA ALA A 1 10.85 0.54 19.98
C ALA A 1 11.18 0.90 18.55
N LEU A 2 10.49 0.33 17.54
CA LEU A 2 10.77 0.57 16.12
C LEU A 2 10.74 2.06 15.70
N MET A 3 9.68 2.80 16.03
CA MET A 3 9.58 4.24 15.68
C MET A 3 10.78 5.06 16.19
N ARG A 4 11.23 4.78 17.41
CA ARG A 4 12.38 5.47 18.02
C ARG A 4 13.66 5.22 17.21
N VAL A 5 13.90 3.97 16.81
CA VAL A 5 15.08 3.62 16.00
C VAL A 5 15.03 4.33 14.65
N LEU A 6 13.86 4.33 13.99
CA LEU A 6 13.68 5.00 12.71
C LEU A 6 13.90 6.52 12.81
N GLU A 7 13.36 7.19 13.82
CA GLU A 7 13.54 8.64 14.01
C GLU A 7 14.95 9.01 14.46
N GLN A 8 15.49 8.33 15.47
CA GLN A 8 16.69 8.78 16.18
C GLN A 8 17.97 8.21 15.57
N ASP A 9 17.97 6.94 15.20
CA ASP A 9 19.18 6.25 14.75
C ASP A 9 19.31 6.31 13.22
N VAL A 10 18.19 6.24 12.50
CA VAL A 10 18.15 6.33 11.02
C VAL A 10 17.92 7.77 10.52
N GLY A 11 17.26 8.61 11.32
CA GLY A 11 16.94 9.99 10.92
C GLY A 11 15.73 10.10 9.98
N ALA A 12 14.84 9.10 9.97
CA ALA A 12 13.64 9.12 9.14
C ALA A 12 12.61 10.12 9.70
N GLY A 13 12.02 10.92 8.80
CA GLY A 13 10.83 11.70 9.14
C GLY A 13 9.63 10.77 9.31
N ILE A 14 9.06 10.71 10.50
CA ILE A 14 7.84 9.92 10.77
C ILE A 14 6.63 10.86 10.81
N ALA A 15 5.62 10.51 10.02
CA ALA A 15 4.29 11.07 10.12
C ALA A 15 3.34 10.00 10.67
N CYS A 16 2.53 10.38 11.65
CA CYS A 16 1.66 9.45 12.36
C CYS A 16 0.19 9.62 11.96
N MET A 17 -0.55 8.52 12.06
CA MET A 17 -2.00 8.50 12.00
C MET A 17 -2.55 8.05 13.37
N HIS A 18 -3.71 8.56 13.76
CA HIS A 18 -4.34 8.14 15.01
C HIS A 18 -4.91 6.71 14.85
N PRO A 19 -4.68 5.81 15.83
CA PRO A 19 -5.30 4.50 15.83
C PRO A 19 -6.82 4.62 15.97
N VAL A 20 -7.54 3.67 15.39
CA VAL A 20 -9.02 3.64 15.40
C VAL A 20 -9.49 2.38 16.11
N GLU A 21 -10.39 2.55 17.07
CA GLU A 21 -10.97 1.44 17.80
C GLU A 21 -11.70 0.47 16.86
N GLY A 22 -11.42 -0.83 17.03
CA GLY A 22 -11.98 -1.88 16.18
C GLY A 22 -11.29 -2.05 14.82
N LEU A 23 -10.19 -1.35 14.54
CA LEU A 23 -9.32 -1.55 13.36
C LEU A 23 -7.89 -1.89 13.78
N PRO A 24 -7.64 -3.12 14.29
CA PRO A 24 -6.33 -3.49 14.83
C PRO A 24 -5.22 -3.48 13.78
N ASP A 25 -5.54 -3.81 12.53
CA ASP A 25 -4.57 -3.91 11.44
C ASP A 25 -4.21 -2.55 10.80
N LEU A 26 -4.83 -1.45 11.25
CA LEU A 26 -4.51 -0.08 10.79
C LEU A 26 -3.04 0.31 11.06
N VAL A 27 -2.37 -0.38 11.98
CA VAL A 27 -0.95 -0.21 12.28
C VAL A 27 -0.03 -0.70 11.14
N PHE A 28 -0.53 -1.56 10.24
CA PHE A 28 0.21 -2.04 9.08
C PHE A 28 0.07 -1.07 7.91
N THR A 29 0.73 0.09 8.05
CA THR A 29 0.64 1.22 7.13
C THR A 29 1.32 1.00 5.78
N ALA A 30 2.13 -0.05 5.63
CA ALA A 30 2.61 -0.51 4.32
C ALA A 30 1.44 -0.78 3.35
N ASN A 31 0.30 -1.23 3.89
CA ASN A 31 -0.90 -1.48 3.11
C ASN A 31 -1.83 -0.27 2.98
N ALA A 32 -1.42 0.94 3.39
CA ALA A 32 -2.26 2.14 3.25
C ALA A 32 -2.48 2.52 1.77
N GLY A 33 -1.48 2.26 0.94
CA GLY A 33 -1.48 2.62 -0.47
C GLY A 33 -0.06 2.68 -1.02
N VAL A 34 0.09 3.26 -2.21
CA VAL A 34 1.38 3.61 -2.80
C VAL A 34 1.43 5.10 -3.13
N VAL A 35 2.59 5.71 -2.93
CA VAL A 35 2.82 7.15 -3.12
C VAL A 35 3.90 7.38 -4.18
N VAL A 36 3.61 8.25 -5.15
CA VAL A 36 4.59 8.76 -6.11
C VAL A 36 4.46 10.28 -6.20
N GLY A 37 5.50 10.98 -5.76
CA GLY A 37 5.48 12.45 -5.68
C GLY A 37 4.35 12.94 -4.76
N ARG A 38 3.39 13.68 -5.32
CA ARG A 38 2.21 14.21 -4.60
C ARG A 38 0.94 13.38 -4.81
N ARG A 39 1.03 12.23 -5.46
CA ARG A 39 -0.12 11.36 -5.76
C ARG A 39 -0.07 10.12 -4.88
N ALA A 40 -1.18 9.79 -4.24
CA ALA A 40 -1.32 8.61 -3.40
C ALA A 40 -2.48 7.76 -3.93
N LEU A 41 -2.21 6.53 -4.37
CA LEU A 41 -3.26 5.56 -4.66
C LEU A 41 -3.54 4.78 -3.37
N VAL A 42 -4.73 5.00 -2.81
CA VAL A 42 -5.17 4.30 -1.59
C VAL A 42 -5.46 2.84 -1.92
N SER A 43 -5.08 1.96 -1.00
CA SER A 43 -5.37 0.54 -1.12
C SER A 43 -6.87 0.25 -1.19
N ARG A 44 -7.20 -0.84 -1.88
CA ARG A 44 -8.52 -1.45 -1.87
C ARG A 44 -8.39 -2.88 -1.36
N PHE A 45 -8.80 -3.11 -0.12
CA PHE A 45 -8.57 -4.37 0.57
C PHE A 45 -9.49 -5.47 0.04
N ARG A 46 -8.91 -6.66 -0.13
CA ARG A 46 -9.66 -7.83 -0.58
C ARG A 46 -10.65 -8.31 0.47
N TYR A 47 -10.23 -8.25 1.73
CA TYR A 47 -10.97 -8.83 2.85
C TYR A 47 -11.74 -7.75 3.64
N PRO A 48 -13.01 -8.00 3.99
CA PRO A 48 -13.90 -7.02 4.62
C PRO A 48 -13.38 -6.50 5.98
N GLU A 49 -12.58 -7.29 6.67
CA GLU A 49 -11.99 -6.97 7.97
C GLU A 49 -11.14 -5.68 7.90
N ARG A 50 -10.43 -5.47 6.78
CA ARG A 50 -9.56 -4.30 6.56
C ARG A 50 -10.17 -3.22 5.67
N GLN A 51 -11.29 -3.48 4.99
CA GLN A 51 -11.95 -2.49 4.11
C GLN A 51 -12.37 -1.22 4.85
N ARG A 52 -12.67 -1.31 6.14
CA ARG A 52 -12.99 -0.14 6.98
C ARG A 52 -11.79 0.80 7.18
N GLU A 53 -10.57 0.35 6.93
CA GLU A 53 -9.35 1.16 7.03
C GLU A 53 -9.19 2.13 5.86
N GLU A 54 -9.74 1.80 4.68
CA GLU A 54 -9.58 2.56 3.42
C GLU A 54 -9.90 4.04 3.61
N VAL A 55 -11.03 4.34 4.26
CA VAL A 55 -11.49 5.72 4.49
C VAL A 55 -10.52 6.51 5.38
N TYR A 56 -9.85 5.87 6.33
CA TYR A 56 -8.90 6.53 7.22
C TYR A 56 -7.58 6.82 6.51
N PHE A 57 -7.08 5.88 5.70
CA PHE A 57 -5.92 6.12 4.85
C PHE A 57 -6.18 7.24 3.84
N GLU A 58 -7.35 7.22 3.18
CA GLU A 58 -7.78 8.26 2.25
C GLU A 58 -7.85 9.64 2.91
N GLN A 59 -8.48 9.74 4.09
CA GLN A 59 -8.55 10.99 4.85
C GLN A 59 -7.17 11.49 5.25
N TRP A 60 -6.30 10.58 5.71
CA TRP A 60 -4.94 10.94 6.11
C TRP A 60 -4.13 11.47 4.93
N PHE A 61 -4.12 10.78 3.78
CA PHE A 61 -3.41 11.27 2.60
C PHE A 61 -3.93 12.63 2.13
N ARG A 62 -5.25 12.84 2.09
CA ARG A 62 -5.80 14.18 1.77
C ARG A 62 -5.38 15.24 2.78
N GLY A 63 -5.41 14.92 4.07
CA GLY A 63 -4.97 15.82 5.14
C GLY A 63 -3.50 16.22 5.03
N GLN A 64 -2.65 15.35 4.49
CA GLN A 64 -1.24 15.63 4.20
C GLN A 64 -1.01 16.34 2.84
N GLY A 65 -2.10 16.67 2.11
CA GLY A 65 -2.05 17.39 0.85
C GLY A 65 -1.67 16.53 -0.36
N TYR A 66 -1.90 15.22 -0.31
CA TYR A 66 -1.77 14.35 -1.48
C TYR A 66 -3.02 14.44 -2.38
N GLU A 67 -2.81 14.35 -3.69
CA GLU A 67 -3.84 14.00 -4.65
C GLU A 67 -4.17 12.50 -4.46
N VAL A 68 -5.37 12.21 -3.97
CA VAL A 68 -5.77 10.83 -3.70
C VAL A 68 -6.46 10.22 -4.90
N LEU A 69 -5.91 9.09 -5.35
CA LEU A 69 -6.40 8.24 -6.41
C LEU A 69 -7.03 6.99 -5.80
N THR A 70 -8.03 6.42 -6.49
CA THR A 70 -8.67 5.16 -6.11
C THR A 70 -8.84 4.25 -7.32
N LEU A 71 -8.87 2.94 -7.07
CA LEU A 71 -9.19 1.93 -8.09
C LEU A 71 -10.69 1.71 -8.20
N GLU A 72 -11.11 1.10 -9.31
CA GLU A 72 -12.47 0.59 -9.46
C GLU A 72 -12.83 -0.39 -8.35
N LYS A 73 -14.13 -0.52 -8.04
CA LYS A 73 -14.61 -1.35 -6.92
C LYS A 73 -14.31 -2.85 -7.07
N THR A 74 -14.07 -3.29 -8.30
CA THR A 74 -13.84 -4.69 -8.69
C THR A 74 -12.37 -5.10 -8.62
N HIS A 75 -11.46 -4.17 -8.33
CA HIS A 75 -10.01 -4.37 -8.36
C HIS A 75 -9.43 -4.23 -6.95
N TYR A 76 -8.67 -5.24 -6.52
CA TYR A 76 -8.00 -5.25 -5.21
C TYR A 76 -6.53 -4.89 -5.36
N PHE A 77 -6.03 -4.10 -4.42
CA PHE A 77 -4.64 -3.66 -4.36
C PHE A 77 -4.30 -3.29 -2.92
N GLU A 78 -3.30 -3.93 -2.32
CA GLU A 78 -2.96 -3.74 -0.90
C GLU A 78 -1.65 -2.98 -0.69
N GLY A 79 -1.41 -1.99 -1.55
CA GLY A 79 -0.44 -0.91 -1.31
C GLY A 79 1.01 -1.32 -1.51
N ALA A 80 1.91 -0.60 -0.84
CA ALA A 80 3.35 -0.87 -0.87
C ALA A 80 3.72 -2.25 -0.32
N GLY A 81 2.83 -2.90 0.46
CA GLY A 81 3.02 -4.29 0.87
C GLY A 81 3.02 -5.28 -0.31
N ASP A 82 2.35 -4.96 -1.42
CA ASP A 82 2.30 -5.78 -2.64
C ASP A 82 2.99 -5.13 -3.85
N LEU A 83 3.56 -3.94 -3.69
CA LEU A 83 4.20 -3.21 -4.78
C LEU A 83 5.47 -2.51 -4.29
N LEU A 84 6.60 -3.11 -4.62
CA LEU A 84 7.92 -2.67 -4.20
C LEU A 84 8.77 -2.34 -5.42
N GLY A 85 9.71 -1.41 -5.30
CA GLY A 85 10.72 -1.24 -6.33
C GLY A 85 11.33 0.15 -6.38
N PHE A 86 11.89 0.45 -7.54
CA PHE A 86 12.71 1.62 -7.81
C PHE A 86 11.92 2.68 -8.59
N PRO A 87 12.51 3.85 -8.90
CA PRO A 87 11.83 4.89 -9.68
C PRO A 87 11.30 4.41 -11.04
N ASP A 88 12.03 3.53 -11.73
CA ASP A 88 11.72 3.15 -13.13
C ASP A 88 10.99 1.81 -13.26
N THR A 89 11.19 0.90 -12.31
CA THR A 89 10.63 -0.47 -12.34
C THR A 89 10.12 -0.89 -10.97
N TRP A 90 8.93 -1.47 -10.97
CA TRP A 90 8.27 -2.05 -9.81
C TRP A 90 8.05 -3.55 -9.96
N PHE A 91 7.96 -4.22 -8.83
CA PHE A 91 7.59 -5.62 -8.68
C PHE A 91 6.24 -5.68 -7.99
N GLY A 92 5.26 -6.30 -8.65
CA GLY A 92 3.89 -6.40 -8.16
C GLY A 92 3.56 -7.82 -7.73
N GLY A 93 3.42 -8.06 -6.42
CA GLY A 93 2.90 -9.30 -5.88
C GLY A 93 1.41 -9.45 -6.17
N TYR A 94 0.97 -10.59 -6.68
CA TYR A 94 -0.44 -10.85 -6.96
C TYR A 94 -0.88 -12.25 -6.54
N ARG A 95 -2.20 -12.50 -6.66
CA ARG A 95 -2.96 -13.75 -6.41
C ARG A 95 -3.65 -13.78 -5.06
N GLN A 96 -2.91 -13.58 -3.98
CA GLN A 96 -3.41 -13.73 -2.61
C GLN A 96 -4.23 -12.50 -2.18
N ARG A 97 -3.64 -11.31 -2.30
CA ARG A 97 -4.22 -10.04 -1.85
C ARG A 97 -4.55 -9.15 -3.04
N THR A 98 -3.53 -8.60 -3.68
CA THR A 98 -3.65 -7.80 -4.90
C THR A 98 -4.09 -8.63 -6.11
N ASP A 99 -4.96 -8.03 -6.93
CA ASP A 99 -5.38 -8.56 -8.23
C ASP A 99 -4.40 -8.09 -9.32
N ILE A 100 -3.97 -9.01 -10.18
CA ILE A 100 -3.10 -8.70 -11.32
C ILE A 100 -3.72 -7.65 -12.26
N ARG A 101 -5.06 -7.60 -12.32
CA ARG A 101 -5.81 -6.63 -13.14
C ARG A 101 -5.63 -5.18 -12.67
N SER A 102 -5.14 -4.97 -11.45
CA SER A 102 -4.82 -3.63 -10.95
C SER A 102 -3.55 -3.06 -11.61
N PHE A 103 -2.61 -3.91 -12.01
CA PHE A 103 -1.29 -3.45 -12.48
C PHE A 103 -1.29 -2.59 -13.73
N PRO A 104 -2.08 -2.87 -14.79
CA PRO A 104 -2.14 -1.98 -15.95
C PRO A 104 -2.54 -0.55 -15.56
N THR A 105 -3.57 -0.40 -14.72
CA THR A 105 -4.02 0.91 -14.22
C THR A 105 -2.93 1.60 -13.40
N LEU A 106 -2.23 0.88 -12.51
CA LEU A 106 -1.15 1.47 -11.72
C LEU A 106 0.04 1.88 -12.60
N SER A 107 0.40 1.06 -13.58
CA SER A 107 1.48 1.33 -14.52
C SER A 107 1.20 2.59 -15.33
N GLU A 108 -0.03 2.74 -15.84
CA GLU A 108 -0.47 3.93 -16.56
C GLU A 108 -0.53 5.17 -15.65
N LEU A 109 -1.09 5.04 -14.45
CA LEU A 109 -1.22 6.16 -13.51
C LEU A 109 0.14 6.73 -13.09
N PHE A 110 1.12 5.86 -12.85
CA PHE A 110 2.43 6.25 -12.31
C PHE A 110 3.54 6.28 -13.34
N GLN A 111 3.28 5.88 -14.59
CA GLN A 111 4.26 5.80 -15.68
C GLN A 111 5.47 4.95 -15.29
N ARG A 112 5.22 3.78 -14.72
CA ARG A 112 6.23 2.83 -14.25
C ARG A 112 5.94 1.43 -14.74
N GLU A 113 6.97 0.72 -15.14
CA GLU A 113 6.84 -0.70 -15.48
C GLU A 113 6.56 -1.50 -14.21
N ILE A 114 5.62 -2.45 -14.29
CA ILE A 114 5.33 -3.38 -13.19
C ILE A 114 5.60 -4.80 -13.68
N ILE A 115 6.58 -5.45 -13.07
CA ILE A 115 6.90 -6.87 -13.26
C ILE A 115 6.03 -7.68 -12.30
N PRO A 116 5.05 -8.44 -12.80
CA PRO A 116 4.15 -9.22 -11.95
C PRO A 116 4.86 -10.44 -11.38
N LEU A 117 4.74 -10.66 -10.07
CA LEU A 117 5.27 -11.80 -9.33
C LEU A 117 4.12 -12.59 -8.67
N GLU A 118 3.93 -13.85 -9.06
CA GLU A 118 2.87 -14.69 -8.50
C GLU A 118 3.25 -15.20 -7.10
N LEU A 119 2.44 -14.86 -6.08
CA LEU A 119 2.64 -15.37 -4.72
C LEU A 119 1.94 -16.72 -4.53
N ILE A 120 2.73 -17.79 -4.53
CA ILE A 120 2.20 -19.17 -4.52
C ILE A 120 2.02 -19.77 -3.12
N ASP A 121 2.70 -19.25 -2.11
CA ASP A 121 2.67 -19.77 -0.74
C ASP A 121 1.80 -18.88 0.15
N GLY A 122 0.78 -19.47 0.77
CA GLY A 122 -0.17 -18.73 1.62
C GLY A 122 0.45 -18.09 2.87
N ARG A 123 1.66 -18.49 3.27
CA ARG A 123 2.41 -17.87 4.37
C ARG A 123 3.02 -16.52 3.97
N PHE A 124 3.31 -16.34 2.68
CA PHE A 124 3.93 -15.16 2.10
C PHE A 124 2.92 -14.45 1.20
N TYR A 125 1.82 -13.99 1.81
CA TYR A 125 0.64 -13.49 1.09
C TYR A 125 0.73 -12.03 0.64
N HIS A 126 1.71 -11.28 1.15
CA HIS A 126 2.12 -9.96 0.65
C HIS A 126 3.56 -10.04 0.14
N LEU A 127 3.88 -9.27 -0.89
CA LEU A 127 5.23 -9.27 -1.48
C LEU A 127 6.31 -8.93 -0.45
N ASP A 128 6.09 -7.92 0.40
CA ASP A 128 7.03 -7.44 1.42
C ASP A 128 7.38 -8.44 2.52
N THR A 129 6.69 -9.58 2.57
CA THR A 129 7.01 -10.68 3.48
C THR A 129 8.12 -11.60 2.96
N CYS A 130 8.46 -11.50 1.66
CA CYS A 130 9.34 -12.46 0.99
C CYS A 130 10.24 -11.88 -0.12
N PHE A 131 10.28 -10.56 -0.29
CA PHE A 131 11.08 -9.88 -1.31
C PHE A 131 11.72 -8.61 -0.77
#